data_AF-A0A679GUV1-F1
#
_entry.id   AF-A0A679GUV1-F1
#
_cell.length_a   1.000
_cell.length_b   1.000
_cell.length_c   1.000
_cell.angle_alpha   90.00
_cell.angle_beta   90.00
_cell.angle_gamma   90.00
#
_symmetry.space_group_name_H-M   'P 1'
#
loop_
_entity.id
_entity.type
_entity.pdbx_description
1 polymer ?
#
loop_
_entity_poly.entity_id
_entity_poly.type
_entity_poly.pdbx_seq_one_letter_code
_entity_poly.pdbx_strand_id
1 'polypeptide(L)'
;MQAPRVPDAAAAFDYLGQTVVMELRWDDQPESIWRIYHVLGLVAPMAGVYETGHFLVMDAVNGGDFPDEIFWDTIRTLLPLNPSD
;
A
#
# COMPACT_ATOMS: atom_id res chain seq x y z
N MET A 1 -2.79 18.47 5.06
CA MET A 1 -1.42 17.90 5.04
C MET A 1 -1.46 16.73 4.07
N GLN A 2 -0.67 16.77 3.00
CA GLN A 2 -0.61 15.67 2.05
C GLN A 2 0.28 14.60 2.69
N ALA A 3 -0.29 13.43 2.98
CA ALA A 3 0.49 12.32 3.52
C ALA A 3 1.56 11.87 2.51
N PRO A 4 2.62 11.18 2.96
CA PRO A 4 3.73 10.82 2.09
C PRO A 4 3.21 9.97 0.92
N ARG A 5 3.32 10.51 -0.30
CA ARG A 5 3.17 9.71 -1.52
C ARG A 5 4.34 8.74 -1.50
N VAL A 6 4.13 7.42 -1.56
CA VAL A 6 5.22 6.46 -1.79
C VAL A 6 5.80 6.81 -3.16
N PRO A 7 6.96 7.49 -3.27
CA PRO A 7 7.31 8.20 -4.50
C PRO A 7 8.01 7.28 -5.50
N ASP A 8 8.64 6.21 -5.02
CA ASP A 8 9.39 5.26 -5.82
C ASP A 8 9.55 3.91 -5.11
N ALA A 9 10.07 2.93 -5.85
CA ALA A 9 10.26 1.56 -5.36
C ALA A 9 11.24 1.46 -4.17
N ALA A 10 12.19 2.41 -4.04
CA ALA A 10 13.15 2.39 -2.95
C ALA A 10 12.46 2.71 -1.62
N ALA A 11 11.64 3.76 -1.59
CA ALA A 11 10.83 4.08 -0.41
C ALA A 11 9.79 2.98 -0.11
N ALA A 12 9.23 2.34 -1.15
CA ALA A 12 8.30 1.23 -0.97
C ALA A 12 8.96 0.02 -0.29
N PHE A 13 10.25 -0.22 -0.56
CA PHE A 13 10.99 -1.35 0.00
C PHE A 13 11.10 -1.30 1.52
N ASP A 14 11.13 -0.10 2.12
CA ASP A 14 11.18 0.06 3.58
C ASP A 14 10.00 -0.60 4.28
N TYR A 15 8.84 -0.70 3.62
CA TYR A 15 7.62 -1.29 4.20
C TYR A 15 7.54 -2.82 4.09
N LEU A 16 8.49 -3.47 3.41
CA LEU A 16 8.46 -4.91 3.19
C LEU A 16 8.49 -5.68 4.52
N GLY A 17 7.55 -6.60 4.70
CA GLY A 17 7.39 -7.38 5.93
C GLY A 17 6.78 -6.62 7.11
N GLN A 18 6.34 -5.37 6.90
CA GLN A 18 5.68 -4.58 7.95
C GLN A 18 4.16 -4.69 7.86
N THR A 19 3.51 -4.55 9.02
CA THR A 19 2.06 -4.28 9.08
C THR A 19 1.86 -2.77 9.06
N VAL A 20 0.95 -2.30 8.20
CA VAL A 20 0.74 -0.89 7.92
C VAL A 20 -0.75 -0.54 7.93
N VAL A 21 -1.07 0.69 8.29
CA VAL A 21 -2.37 1.32 8.01
C VAL A 21 -2.27 2.03 6.67
N MET A 22 -3.22 1.74 5.77
CA MET A 22 -3.36 2.40 4.48
C MET A 22 -4.69 3.15 4.40
N GLU A 23 -4.64 4.42 4.00
CA GLU A 23 -5.79 5.15 3.47
C GLU A 23 -5.79 5.00 1.95
N LEU A 24 -6.85 4.38 1.41
CA LEU A 24 -7.01 4.13 -0.02
C LEU A 24 -8.12 5.01 -0.60
N ARG A 25 -7.89 5.53 -1.80
CA ARG A 25 -8.87 6.33 -2.54
C ARG A 25 -8.80 6.04 -4.04
N TRP A 26 -9.95 5.72 -4.60
CA TRP A 26 -10.17 5.59 -6.04
C TRP A 26 -10.99 6.77 -6.56
N ASP A 27 -10.79 7.12 -7.83
CA ASP A 27 -11.43 8.28 -8.46
C ASP A 27 -12.95 8.13 -8.58
N ASP A 28 -13.46 6.90 -8.61
CA ASP A 28 -14.89 6.57 -8.69
C ASP A 28 -15.57 6.50 -7.32
N GLN A 29 -14.81 6.58 -6.22
CA GLN A 29 -15.34 6.50 -4.86
C GLN A 29 -15.31 7.88 -4.16
N PRO A 30 -16.42 8.30 -3.51
CA PRO A 30 -16.50 9.62 -2.89
C PRO A 30 -15.62 9.75 -1.65
N GLU A 31 -15.41 8.65 -0.92
CA GLU A 31 -14.70 8.62 0.36
C GLU A 31 -13.48 7.70 0.31
N SER A 32 -12.44 8.06 1.08
CA SER A 32 -11.32 7.16 1.33
C SER A 32 -11.74 6.02 2.24
N ILE A 33 -11.13 4.85 2.08
CA ILE A 33 -11.26 3.74 3.03
C ILE A 33 -9.95 3.52 3.77
N TRP A 34 -10.04 3.15 5.04
CA TRP A 34 -8.90 2.78 5.86
C TRP A 34 -8.83 1.27 6.02
N ARG A 35 -7.64 0.70 5.85
CA ARG A 35 -7.36 -0.74 5.94
C ARG A 35 -6.04 -0.99 6.63
N ILE A 36 -5.91 -2.18 7.23
CA ILE A 36 -4.67 -2.64 7.83
C ILE A 36 -4.17 -3.83 7.03
N TYR A 37 -2.94 -3.72 6.55
CA TYR A 37 -2.35 -4.70 5.64
C TYR A 37 -0.99 -5.14 6.15
N HIS A 38 -0.64 -6.40 5.90
CA HIS A 38 0.74 -6.87 6.01
C HIS A 38 1.39 -6.91 4.62
N VAL A 39 2.52 -6.24 4.44
CA VAL A 39 3.18 -6.11 3.14
C VAL A 39 4.08 -7.32 2.88
N LEU A 40 3.75 -8.10 1.84
CA LEU A 40 4.50 -9.30 1.45
C LEU A 40 5.52 -9.05 0.34
N GLY A 41 5.27 -8.05 -0.50
CA GLY A 41 6.08 -7.79 -1.68
C GLY A 41 5.71 -6.49 -2.35
N LEU A 42 6.47 -6.15 -3.40
CA LEU A 42 6.19 -5.02 -4.26
C LEU A 42 6.57 -5.34 -5.70
N VAL A 43 5.83 -4.76 -6.63
CA VAL A 43 6.16 -4.72 -8.05
C VAL A 43 6.57 -3.30 -8.39
N ALA A 44 7.81 -3.15 -8.83
CA ALA A 44 8.34 -1.86 -9.27
C ALA A 44 7.75 -1.47 -10.64
N PRO A 45 7.50 -0.17 -10.89
CA PRO A 45 7.07 0.30 -12.20
C PRO A 45 8.18 0.10 -13.24
N MET A 46 7.78 -0.18 -14.48
CA MET A 46 8.64 -0.26 -15.66
C MET A 46 8.15 0.75 -16.69
N ALA A 47 8.90 1.83 -16.87
CA ALA A 47 8.56 2.90 -17.81
C ALA A 47 8.32 2.35 -19.24
N GLY A 48 7.21 2.74 -19.84
CA GLY A 48 6.75 2.32 -21.16
C GLY A 48 6.04 0.97 -21.20
N VAL A 49 5.93 0.25 -20.07
CA VAL A 49 5.36 -1.12 -20.01
C VAL A 49 4.34 -1.26 -18.88
N TYR A 50 4.70 -0.87 -17.66
CA TYR A 50 3.88 -0.99 -16.46
C TYR A 50 4.14 0.20 -15.54
N GLU A 51 3.36 1.27 -15.74
CA GLU A 51 3.71 2.60 -15.22
C GLU A 51 3.51 2.77 -13.70
N THR A 52 2.69 1.92 -13.07
CA THR A 52 2.35 2.05 -11.66
C THR A 52 2.87 0.86 -10.86
N GLY A 53 3.66 1.14 -9.83
CA GLY A 53 4.04 0.14 -8.85
C GLY A 53 2.93 -0.16 -7.85
N HIS A 54 2.96 -1.35 -7.27
CA HIS A 54 1.97 -1.76 -6.27
C HIS A 54 2.62 -2.65 -5.21
N PHE A 55 1.97 -2.72 -4.06
CA PHE A 55 2.26 -3.72 -3.04
C PHE A 55 1.48 -5.00 -3.29
N LEU A 56 2.06 -6.12 -2.88
CA LEU A 56 1.34 -7.36 -2.59
C LEU A 56 1.10 -7.43 -1.08
N VAL A 57 -0.15 -7.55 -0.67
CA VAL A 57 -0.53 -7.45 0.75
C VAL A 57 -1.51 -8.53 1.18
N MET A 58 -1.53 -8.85 2.48
CA MET A 58 -2.62 -9.60 3.12
C MET A 58 -3.43 -8.65 4.01
N ASP A 59 -4.76 -8.74 3.98
CA ASP A 59 -5.60 -8.10 5.00
C ASP A 59 -5.20 -8.63 6.39
N ALA A 60 -4.72 -7.74 7.25
CA ALA A 60 -4.19 -8.11 8.57
C ALA A 60 -5.28 -8.34 9.62
N VAL A 61 -6.54 -7.98 9.32
CA VAL A 61 -7.69 -8.08 10.23
C VAL A 61 -8.53 -9.30 9.89
N ASN A 62 -8.91 -9.44 8.62
CA ASN A 62 -9.82 -10.49 8.16
C ASN A 62 -9.09 -11.68 7.52
N GLY A 63 -7.81 -11.51 7.16
CA GLY A 63 -7.06 -12.49 6.39
C GLY A 63 -7.57 -12.65 4.96
N GLY A 64 -7.16 -13.73 4.32
CA GLY A 64 -7.53 -14.08 2.95
C GLY A 64 -6.73 -15.31 2.50
N ASP A 65 -7.14 -15.92 1.40
CA ASP A 65 -6.44 -17.07 0.84
C ASP A 65 -5.22 -16.65 -0.01
N PHE A 66 -5.25 -15.44 -0.58
CA PHE A 66 -4.25 -14.93 -1.50
C PHE A 66 -3.95 -13.44 -1.25
N PRO A 67 -2.76 -12.95 -1.65
CA PRO A 67 -2.43 -11.54 -1.55
C PRO A 67 -3.21 -10.67 -2.54
N ASP A 68 -3.56 -9.46 -2.10
CA ASP A 68 -4.16 -8.41 -2.92
C ASP A 68 -3.09 -7.48 -3.50
N GLU A 69 -3.38 -6.90 -4.67
CA GLU A 69 -2.59 -5.84 -5.29
C GLU A 69 -3.11 -4.46 -4.84
N ILE A 70 -2.24 -3.65 -4.23
CA ILE A 70 -2.56 -2.27 -3.85
C ILE A 70 -1.64 -1.29 -4.55
N PHE A 71 -2.18 -0.60 -5.55
CA PHE A 71 -1.46 0.35 -6.40
C PHE A 71 -1.10 1.63 -5.65
N TRP A 72 0.14 2.10 -5.80
CA TRP A 72 0.67 3.23 -5.04
C TRP A 72 -0.08 4.54 -5.29
N ASP A 73 -0.69 4.71 -6.46
CA ASP A 73 -1.50 5.88 -6.81
C ASP A 73 -2.84 5.95 -6.06
N THR A 74 -3.35 4.82 -5.60
CA THR A 74 -4.55 4.73 -4.76
C THR A 74 -4.26 5.04 -3.29
N ILE A 75 -2.99 4.97 -2.87
CA ILE A 75 -2.58 5.18 -1.48
C ILE A 75 -2.47 6.68 -1.19
N ARG A 76 -3.30 7.18 -0.28
CA ARG A 76 -3.25 8.56 0.22
C ARG A 76 -2.35 8.68 1.42
N THR A 77 -2.44 7.72 2.34
CA THR A 77 -1.68 7.68 3.59
C THR A 77 -1.16 6.27 3.83
N LEU A 78 0.10 6.14 4.22
CA LEU A 78 0.76 4.88 4.57
C LEU A 78 1.57 5.06 5.85
N LEU A 79 1.22 4.31 6.90
CA LEU A 79 1.87 4.40 8.20
C LEU A 79 2.20 3.00 8.72
N PRO A 80 3.44 2.73 9.15
CA PRO A 80 3.75 1.51 9.90
C PRO A 80 2.94 1.43 11.18
N LEU A 81 2.40 0.24 11.47
CA LEU A 81 1.94 -0.09 12.81
C LEU A 81 3.10 -0.68 13.58
N ASN A 82 3.65 0.10 14.51
CA ASN A 82 4.62 -0.43 15.44
C ASN A 82 3.88 -1.19 16.54
N PRO A 83 4.30 -2.42 16.91
CA PRO A 83 3.71 -3.17 18.02
C PRO A 83 3.82 -2.48 19.40
N SER A 84 4.47 -1.32 19.46
CA SER A 84 4.73 -0.55 20.67
C SER A 84 3.71 0.58 20.92
N ASP A 85 2.76 0.78 19.99
CA ASP A 85 1.68 1.78 20.08
C ASP A 85 0.38 1.21 20.66
#